data_AF-A0A3C0W118-F1
#
_entry.id   AF-A0A3C0W118-F1
#
_cell.length_a   1.000
_cell.length_b   1.000
_cell.length_c   1.000
_cell.angle_alpha   90.00
_cell.angle_beta   90.00
_cell.angle_gamma   90.00
#
_symmetry.space_group_name_H-M   'P 1'
#
loop_
_entity.id
_entity.type
_entity.pdbx_description
1 polymer ?
#
loop_
_entity_poly.entity_id
_entity_poly.type
_entity_poly.pdbx_seq_one_letter_code
_entity_poly.pdbx_strand_id
1 'polypeptide(L)'
;MKRALSIFTAGLMAAPVAIAQESAEGLEVAELSRKEDVDFATEILPIFRKNCLACHNAKDADADLNLESPAAIAKGGESGPMVIPGNADKSQLMDHIRQTEKPFMPPRRNKVGADKLTPYQLGLVKLWINQGAKGEVRQVTQKLNWRPVPITMTPIYT
;
A
#
# COMPACT_ATOMS: atom_id res chain seq x y z
N MET A 1 -49.18 63.94 -9.60
CA MET A 1 -47.92 64.32 -8.90
C MET A 1 -47.78 63.46 -7.65
N LYS A 2 -46.63 62.79 -7.46
CA LYS A 2 -46.17 62.08 -6.24
C LYS A 2 -46.90 60.73 -5.98
N ARG A 3 -46.28 59.58 -5.76
CA ARG A 3 -44.88 59.13 -5.58
C ARG A 3 -44.84 57.62 -5.93
N ALA A 4 -43.79 57.21 -6.65
CA ALA A 4 -43.46 55.80 -6.88
C ALA A 4 -42.95 55.16 -5.58
N LEU A 5 -43.41 53.95 -5.27
CA LEU A 5 -42.87 53.13 -4.20
C LEU A 5 -42.42 51.79 -4.79
N SER A 6 -41.16 51.75 -5.23
CA SER A 6 -40.47 50.53 -5.62
C SER A 6 -40.12 49.72 -4.37
N ILE A 7 -40.74 48.56 -4.21
CA ILE A 7 -40.34 47.57 -3.21
C ILE A 7 -39.22 46.75 -3.86
N PHE A 8 -37.97 47.00 -3.44
CA PHE A 8 -36.85 46.13 -3.76
C PHE A 8 -36.95 44.87 -2.88
N THR A 9 -37.37 43.76 -3.49
CA THR A 9 -37.25 42.44 -2.87
C THR A 9 -35.78 42.05 -2.86
N ALA A 10 -35.17 42.05 -1.68
CA ALA A 10 -33.81 41.54 -1.47
C ALA A 10 -33.81 40.03 -1.70
N GLY A 11 -33.29 39.59 -2.85
CA GLY A 11 -33.05 38.19 -3.15
C GLY A 11 -31.90 37.67 -2.29
N LEU A 12 -32.22 36.78 -1.34
CA LEU A 12 -31.24 36.04 -0.56
C LEU A 12 -30.58 35.00 -1.48
N MET A 13 -29.44 35.36 -2.07
CA MET A 13 -28.59 34.42 -2.82
C MET A 13 -27.96 33.45 -1.82
N ALA A 14 -28.57 32.27 -1.66
CA ALA A 14 -27.94 31.16 -0.97
C ALA A 14 -26.76 30.68 -1.83
N ALA A 15 -25.53 30.96 -1.40
CA ALA A 15 -24.35 30.37 -2.02
C ALA A 15 -24.37 28.85 -1.77
N PRO A 16 -24.10 28.02 -2.79
CA PRO A 16 -23.99 26.59 -2.58
C PRO A 16 -22.79 26.33 -1.67
N VAL A 17 -23.06 25.74 -0.50
CA VAL A 17 -22.02 25.14 0.32
C VAL A 17 -21.42 24.01 -0.50
N ALA A 18 -20.16 24.15 -0.91
CA ALA A 18 -19.43 23.08 -1.57
C ALA A 18 -19.26 21.95 -0.54
N ILE A 19 -20.12 20.93 -0.65
CA ILE A 19 -19.97 19.68 0.08
C ILE A 19 -18.75 18.99 -0.54
N ALA A 20 -17.65 18.91 0.21
CA ALA A 20 -16.54 18.04 -0.14
C ALA A 20 -17.07 16.61 -0.21
N GLN A 21 -17.09 16.06 -1.42
CA GLN A 21 -17.65 14.75 -1.71
C GLN A 21 -16.61 13.71 -1.27
N GLU A 22 -16.76 13.19 -0.06
CA GLU A 22 -15.99 12.03 0.40
C GLU A 22 -16.54 10.79 -0.34
N SER A 23 -15.91 10.47 -1.47
CA SER A 23 -16.27 9.36 -2.34
C SER A 23 -16.14 8.02 -1.62
N ALA A 24 -17.15 7.17 -1.80
CA ALA A 24 -17.31 5.88 -1.14
C ALA A 24 -16.40 4.76 -1.70
N GLU A 25 -15.47 5.08 -2.60
CA GLU A 25 -14.62 4.14 -3.32
C GLU A 25 -13.20 3.99 -2.72
N GLY A 26 -13.06 3.32 -1.56
CA GLY A 26 -11.76 2.83 -1.06
C GLY A 26 -10.61 3.86 -1.02
N LEU A 27 -9.37 3.36 -0.96
CA LEU A 27 -8.17 4.18 -1.17
C LEU A 27 -7.91 4.36 -2.68
N GLU A 28 -7.51 5.57 -3.08
CA GLU A 28 -7.11 5.85 -4.46
C GLU A 28 -5.90 4.99 -4.86
N VAL A 29 -5.91 4.44 -6.08
CA VAL A 29 -4.81 3.67 -6.65
C VAL A 29 -4.24 4.43 -7.83
N ALA A 30 -2.94 4.76 -7.78
CA ALA A 30 -2.29 5.40 -8.92
C ALA A 30 -2.21 4.43 -10.10
N GLU A 31 -2.62 4.89 -11.28
CA GLU A 31 -2.40 4.13 -12.51
C GLU A 31 -0.94 4.27 -12.95
N LEU A 32 -0.19 3.18 -12.86
CA LEU A 32 1.22 3.14 -13.24
C LEU A 32 1.39 2.33 -14.53
N SER A 33 2.13 2.90 -15.47
CA SER A 33 2.58 2.21 -16.68
C SER A 33 4.03 2.63 -16.95
N ARG A 34 4.91 1.65 -17.11
CA ARG A 34 6.33 1.86 -17.40
C ARG A 34 6.89 0.69 -18.20
N LYS A 35 8.07 0.91 -18.79
CA LYS A 35 8.73 -0.05 -19.68
C LYS A 35 9.36 -1.21 -18.91
N GLU A 36 9.94 -0.93 -17.75
CA GLU A 36 10.56 -1.94 -16.90
C GLU A 36 9.54 -2.60 -15.97
N ASP A 37 9.67 -3.91 -15.81
CA ASP A 37 8.86 -4.66 -14.86
C ASP A 37 9.16 -4.25 -13.41
N VAL A 38 8.15 -4.38 -12.54
CA VAL A 38 8.30 -4.15 -11.11
C VAL A 38 9.18 -5.24 -10.50
N ASP A 39 10.29 -4.82 -9.89
CA ASP A 39 11.18 -5.73 -9.18
C ASP A 39 10.63 -5.96 -7.77
N PHE A 40 10.23 -7.21 -7.50
CA PHE A 40 9.67 -7.57 -6.20
C PHE A 40 10.61 -7.24 -5.04
N ALA A 41 11.91 -7.54 -5.15
CA ALA A 41 12.85 -7.40 -4.04
C ALA A 41 13.12 -5.94 -3.68
N THR A 42 13.18 -5.06 -4.67
CA THR A 42 13.53 -3.64 -4.46
C THR A 42 12.34 -2.71 -4.32
N GLU A 43 11.16 -3.09 -4.85
CA GLU A 43 10.01 -2.18 -4.91
C GLU A 43 8.79 -2.68 -4.12
N ILE A 44 8.50 -3.98 -4.15
CA ILE A 44 7.33 -4.55 -3.44
C ILE A 44 7.67 -4.96 -2.01
N LEU A 45 8.75 -5.74 -1.86
CA LEU A 45 9.15 -6.30 -0.58
C LEU A 45 9.43 -5.24 0.50
N PRO A 46 9.99 -4.04 0.20
CA PRO A 46 10.09 -2.98 1.22
C PRO A 46 8.74 -2.48 1.72
N ILE A 47 7.71 -2.42 0.85
CA ILE A 47 6.34 -2.04 1.22
C ILE A 47 5.77 -3.11 2.17
N PHE A 48 5.90 -4.39 1.79
CA PHE A 48 5.40 -5.51 2.61
C PHE A 48 6.16 -5.63 3.93
N ARG A 49 7.49 -5.46 3.93
CA ARG A 49 8.30 -5.45 5.16
C ARG A 49 7.82 -4.41 6.16
N LYS A 50 7.48 -3.21 5.68
CA LYS A 50 7.03 -2.12 6.55
C LYS A 50 5.62 -2.37 7.09
N ASN A 51 4.70 -2.82 6.26
CA ASN A 51 3.26 -2.75 6.58
C ASN A 51 2.57 -4.11 6.75
N CYS A 52 3.22 -5.24 6.44
CA CYS A 52 2.55 -6.53 6.34
C CYS A 52 3.30 -7.66 7.07
N LEU A 53 4.63 -7.72 6.95
CA LEU A 53 5.42 -8.86 7.43
C LEU A 53 5.51 -8.97 8.96
N ALA A 54 4.98 -8.02 9.73
CA ALA A 54 4.84 -8.19 11.17
C ALA A 54 3.81 -9.27 11.54
N CYS A 55 2.85 -9.56 10.65
CA CYS A 55 1.74 -10.50 10.89
C CYS A 55 1.53 -11.53 9.76
N HIS A 56 2.14 -11.33 8.58
CA HIS A 56 1.99 -12.22 7.41
C HIS A 56 3.36 -12.68 6.89
N ASN A 57 4.05 -13.49 7.69
CA ASN A 57 5.37 -14.04 7.41
C ASN A 57 5.41 -15.56 7.68
N ALA A 58 6.56 -16.23 7.49
CA ALA A 58 6.64 -17.69 7.70
C ALA A 58 6.43 -18.15 9.16
N LYS A 59 6.61 -17.29 10.14
CA LYS A 59 6.53 -17.60 11.57
C LYS A 59 5.19 -17.17 12.19
N ASP A 60 4.79 -15.94 11.89
CA ASP A 60 3.53 -15.34 12.29
C ASP A 60 2.73 -15.15 11.01
N ALA A 61 1.88 -16.13 10.68
CA ALA A 61 1.11 -16.21 9.44
C ALA A 61 -0.38 -16.07 9.74
N ASP A 62 -0.82 -14.86 10.11
CA ASP A 62 -2.25 -14.60 10.30
C ASP A 62 -3.00 -14.99 9.01
N ALA A 63 -4.08 -15.76 9.17
CA ALA A 63 -4.84 -16.39 8.07
C ALA A 63 -3.98 -17.26 7.13
N ASP A 64 -2.95 -17.92 7.66
CA ASP A 64 -2.00 -18.78 6.93
C ASP A 64 -1.31 -18.10 5.74
N LEU A 65 -1.21 -16.77 5.76
CA LEU A 65 -0.69 -15.98 4.64
C LEU A 65 0.78 -15.58 4.86
N ASN A 66 1.65 -15.92 3.90
CA ASN A 66 3.05 -15.51 3.88
C ASN A 66 3.35 -14.59 2.68
N LEU A 67 3.76 -13.34 2.96
CA LEU A 67 4.06 -12.33 1.95
C LEU A 67 5.57 -12.08 1.72
N GLU A 68 6.45 -12.94 2.24
CA GLU A 68 7.91 -12.76 2.18
C GLU A 68 8.49 -12.96 0.78
N SER A 69 7.84 -13.77 -0.06
CA SER A 69 8.32 -14.05 -1.42
C SER A 69 7.16 -14.32 -2.38
N PRO A 70 7.32 -14.08 -3.70
CA PRO A 70 6.27 -14.38 -4.68
C PRO A 70 5.86 -15.86 -4.68
N ALA A 71 6.82 -16.76 -4.47
CA ALA A 71 6.57 -18.20 -4.36
C ALA A 71 5.72 -18.56 -3.13
N ALA A 72 5.88 -17.84 -2.01
CA ALA A 72 5.03 -18.01 -0.83
C ALA A 72 3.64 -17.40 -1.06
N ILE A 73 3.57 -16.20 -1.64
CA ILE A 73 2.32 -15.50 -1.97
C ILE A 73 1.44 -16.36 -2.90
N ALA A 74 2.06 -17.04 -3.87
CA ALA A 74 1.36 -17.92 -4.81
C ALA A 74 0.67 -19.13 -4.15
N LYS A 75 1.07 -19.52 -2.93
CA LYS A 75 0.40 -20.58 -2.16
C LYS A 75 -0.94 -20.12 -1.59
N GLY A 76 -1.17 -18.81 -1.48
CA GLY A 76 -2.36 -18.23 -0.87
C GLY A 76 -2.34 -18.28 0.66
N GLY A 77 -3.52 -18.14 1.26
CA GLY A 77 -3.76 -18.31 2.70
C GLY A 77 -5.04 -19.11 2.94
N GLU A 78 -5.58 -19.02 4.16
CA GLU A 78 -6.78 -19.74 4.60
C GLU A 78 -8.00 -19.49 3.69
N SER A 79 -8.12 -18.28 3.13
CA SER A 79 -9.20 -17.89 2.21
C SER A 79 -8.95 -18.28 0.74
N GLY A 80 -7.86 -18.97 0.44
CA GLY A 80 -7.46 -19.35 -0.91
C GLY A 80 -6.45 -18.39 -1.54
N PRO A 81 -6.44 -18.27 -2.89
CA PRO A 81 -5.47 -17.42 -3.60
C PRO A 81 -5.68 -15.93 -3.31
N MET A 82 -4.70 -15.29 -2.65
CA MET A 82 -4.76 -13.83 -2.39
C MET A 82 -4.33 -12.99 -3.60
N VAL A 83 -3.55 -13.57 -4.50
CA VAL A 83 -3.07 -12.92 -5.73
C VAL A 83 -3.42 -13.80 -6.92
N ILE A 84 -4.03 -13.20 -7.92
CA ILE A 84 -4.28 -13.78 -9.24
C ILE A 84 -3.30 -13.13 -10.23
N PRO A 85 -2.23 -13.84 -10.62
CA PRO A 85 -1.27 -13.34 -11.59
C PRO A 85 -1.94 -12.83 -12.87
N GLY A 86 -1.65 -11.60 -13.26
CA GLY A 86 -2.24 -10.95 -14.44
C GLY A 86 -3.60 -10.29 -14.21
N ASN A 87 -4.18 -10.38 -13.00
CA ASN A 87 -5.48 -9.78 -12.70
C ASN A 87 -5.54 -9.23 -11.27
N ALA A 88 -5.02 -8.02 -11.08
CA ALA A 88 -5.04 -7.33 -9.80
C ALA A 88 -6.47 -7.04 -9.31
N ASP A 89 -7.40 -6.73 -10.22
CA ASP A 89 -8.79 -6.38 -9.87
C ASP A 89 -9.60 -7.56 -9.34
N LYS A 90 -9.15 -8.80 -9.59
CA LYS A 90 -9.72 -10.03 -9.01
C LYS A 90 -8.88 -10.59 -7.85
N SER A 91 -7.82 -9.90 -7.44
CA SER A 91 -6.93 -10.36 -6.37
C SER A 91 -7.41 -9.82 -5.02
N GLN A 92 -7.77 -10.70 -4.09
CA GLN A 92 -8.24 -10.31 -2.74
C GLN A 92 -7.23 -9.44 -1.98
N LEU A 93 -5.93 -9.61 -2.26
CA LEU A 93 -4.90 -8.72 -1.71
C LEU A 93 -5.23 -7.25 -2.00
N MET A 94 -5.65 -6.91 -3.22
CA MET A 94 -6.01 -5.55 -3.59
C MET A 94 -7.25 -5.06 -2.83
N ASP A 95 -8.24 -5.92 -2.62
CA ASP A 95 -9.47 -5.53 -1.92
C ASP A 95 -9.21 -5.16 -0.46
N HIS A 96 -8.32 -5.91 0.21
CA HIS A 96 -7.95 -5.65 1.59
C HIS A 96 -7.05 -4.41 1.74
N ILE A 97 -6.04 -4.25 0.89
CA ILE A 97 -5.09 -3.11 1.00
C ILE A 97 -5.69 -1.80 0.49
N ARG A 98 -6.62 -1.86 -0.48
CA ARG A 98 -7.41 -0.69 -0.94
C ARG A 98 -8.56 -0.38 0.03
N GLN A 99 -8.83 -1.26 0.99
CA GLN A 99 -9.90 -1.12 1.98
C GLN A 99 -11.28 -1.07 1.34
N THR A 100 -11.48 -1.82 0.25
CA THR A 100 -12.79 -2.02 -0.38
C THR A 100 -13.53 -3.21 0.22
N GLU A 101 -12.82 -4.18 0.80
CA GLU A 101 -13.41 -5.33 1.49
C GLU A 101 -12.76 -5.60 2.84
N LYS A 102 -13.58 -5.96 3.85
CA LYS A 102 -13.09 -6.30 5.19
C LYS A 102 -12.53 -7.74 5.23
N PRO A 103 -11.51 -8.01 6.07
CA PRO A 103 -10.82 -7.06 6.95
C PRO A 103 -9.92 -6.11 6.16
N PHE A 104 -9.82 -4.86 6.61
CA PHE A 104 -8.94 -3.87 5.99
C PHE A 104 -7.50 -4.09 6.43
N MET A 105 -6.57 -3.99 5.48
CA MET A 105 -5.14 -4.11 5.74
C MET A 105 -4.40 -2.79 5.46
N PRO A 106 -3.45 -2.39 6.34
CA PRO A 106 -3.29 -2.93 7.69
C PRO A 106 -4.48 -2.57 8.59
N PRO A 107 -4.72 -3.34 9.69
CA PRO A 107 -5.81 -3.04 10.61
C PRO A 107 -5.66 -1.66 11.25
N ARG A 108 -6.76 -0.88 11.35
CA ARG A 108 -6.72 0.50 11.89
C ARG A 108 -6.14 0.63 13.29
N ARG A 109 -6.22 -0.44 14.10
CA ARG A 109 -5.72 -0.49 15.49
C ARG A 109 -4.59 -1.52 15.65
N ASN A 110 -3.77 -1.70 14.62
CA ASN A 110 -2.59 -2.55 14.71
C ASN A 110 -1.58 -1.97 15.72
N LYS A 111 -0.79 -2.83 16.37
CA LYS A 111 0.20 -2.46 17.40
C LYS A 111 1.62 -2.36 16.86
N VAL A 112 1.79 -2.53 15.54
CA VAL A 112 3.10 -2.67 14.88
C VAL A 112 3.48 -1.42 14.09
N GLY A 113 2.65 -0.37 14.13
CA GLY A 113 2.90 0.88 13.43
C GLY A 113 2.80 0.76 11.91
N ALA A 114 2.01 -0.20 11.40
CA ALA A 114 1.75 -0.33 9.97
C ALA A 114 0.73 0.73 9.52
N ASP A 115 1.05 1.40 8.42
CA ASP A 115 0.23 2.47 7.84
C ASP A 115 -0.52 1.99 6.59
N LYS A 116 -1.61 2.68 6.26
CA LYS A 116 -2.27 2.51 4.95
C LYS A 116 -1.26 2.80 3.84
N LEU A 117 -1.35 2.03 2.75
CA LEU A 117 -0.50 2.27 1.59
C LEU A 117 -0.87 3.60 0.92
N THR A 118 0.13 4.28 0.37
CA THR A 118 -0.09 5.45 -0.47
C THR A 118 -0.66 5.04 -1.84
N PRO A 119 -1.30 5.95 -2.59
CA PRO A 119 -1.80 5.64 -3.94
C PRO A 119 -0.73 5.08 -4.87
N TYR A 120 0.51 5.57 -4.76
CA TYR A 120 1.64 5.07 -5.52
C TYR A 120 2.05 3.64 -5.12
N GLN A 121 2.09 3.35 -3.81
CA GLN A 121 2.39 1.99 -3.33
C GLN A 121 1.30 0.99 -3.76
N LEU A 122 0.03 1.39 -3.70
CA LEU A 122 -1.08 0.59 -4.23
C LEU A 122 -0.93 0.36 -5.74
N GLY A 123 -0.56 1.40 -6.49
CA GLY A 123 -0.29 1.32 -7.92
C GLY A 123 0.85 0.36 -8.27
N LEU A 124 1.94 0.36 -7.48
CA LEU A 124 3.05 -0.56 -7.65
C LEU A 124 2.63 -2.02 -7.42
N VAL A 125 1.88 -2.29 -6.35
CA VAL A 125 1.36 -3.64 -6.07
C VAL A 125 0.41 -4.08 -7.18
N LYS A 126 -0.52 -3.22 -7.63
CA LYS A 126 -1.43 -3.48 -8.75
C LYS A 126 -0.66 -3.82 -10.03
N LEU A 127 0.33 -3.00 -10.40
CA LEU A 127 1.14 -3.20 -11.59
C LEU A 127 1.93 -4.51 -11.52
N TRP A 128 2.56 -4.81 -10.37
CA TRP A 128 3.28 -6.05 -10.15
C TRP A 128 2.39 -7.29 -10.31
N ILE A 129 1.17 -7.27 -9.75
CA ILE A 129 0.21 -8.36 -9.93
C ILE A 129 -0.17 -8.52 -11.40
N ASN A 130 -0.47 -7.42 -12.09
CA ASN A 130 -0.81 -7.43 -13.51
C ASN A 130 0.34 -7.89 -14.41
N GLN A 131 1.60 -7.71 -14.00
CA GLN A 131 2.79 -8.27 -14.65
C GLN A 131 3.02 -9.76 -14.33
N GLY A 132 2.10 -10.39 -13.59
CA GLY A 132 2.11 -11.81 -13.28
C GLY A 132 2.66 -12.15 -11.90
N ALA A 133 2.81 -11.16 -11.01
CA ALA A 133 3.23 -11.35 -9.63
C ALA A 133 4.53 -12.15 -9.48
N LYS A 134 5.50 -11.93 -10.37
CA LYS A 134 6.77 -12.67 -10.41
C LYS A 134 7.87 -11.96 -9.63
N GLY A 135 8.96 -12.66 -9.38
CA GLY A 135 10.17 -12.10 -8.77
C GLY A 135 10.79 -13.07 -7.77
N GLU A 136 11.95 -12.67 -7.26
CA GLU A 136 12.75 -13.46 -6.33
C GLU A 136 13.18 -12.54 -5.18
N VAL A 137 13.31 -13.11 -3.97
CA VAL A 137 13.97 -12.38 -2.89
C VAL A 137 15.48 -12.52 -3.11
N ARG A 138 16.15 -11.43 -3.51
CA ARG A 138 17.61 -11.43 -3.65
C ARG A 138 18.25 -11.67 -2.29
N GLN A 139 18.80 -12.87 -2.10
CA GLN A 139 19.74 -13.15 -1.05
C GLN A 139 20.98 -12.29 -1.31
N VAL A 140 21.37 -11.44 -0.36
CA VAL A 140 22.66 -10.75 -0.43
C VAL A 140 23.73 -11.79 -0.13
N THR A 141 24.09 -12.58 -1.15
CA THR A 141 25.22 -13.51 -1.10
C THR A 141 26.54 -12.81 -1.40
N GLN A 142 26.54 -11.46 -1.47
CA GLN A 142 27.80 -10.72 -1.55
C GLN A 142 28.66 -11.12 -0.37
N LYS A 143 29.80 -11.74 -0.68
CA LYS A 143 30.85 -12.04 0.27
C LYS A 143 31.21 -10.75 0.98
N LEU A 144 30.68 -10.56 2.18
CA LEU A 144 31.02 -9.43 3.01
C LEU A 144 32.51 -9.57 3.34
N ASN A 145 33.33 -8.76 2.70
CA ASN A 145 34.75 -8.66 3.00
C ASN A 145 34.90 -7.84 4.28
N TRP A 146 34.54 -8.45 5.40
CA TRP A 146 34.75 -7.87 6.72
C TRP A 146 36.23 -7.57 6.90
N ARG A 147 36.54 -6.32 7.24
CA ARG A 147 37.88 -5.90 7.64
C ARG A 147 37.88 -5.74 9.15
N PRO A 148 38.89 -6.26 9.87
CA PRO A 148 39.01 -5.98 11.29
C PRO A 148 39.15 -4.46 11.48
N VAL A 149 38.51 -3.95 12.53
CA VAL A 149 38.73 -2.57 12.96
C VAL A 149 40.21 -2.44 13.33
N PRO A 150 40.95 -1.44 12.80
CA PRO A 150 42.34 -1.25 13.17
C PRO A 150 42.47 -1.09 14.68
N ILE A 151 43.42 -1.77 15.31
CA ILE A 151 43.72 -1.60 16.75
C ILE A 151 44.19 -0.17 17.09
N THR A 152 44.53 0.62 16.08
CA THR A 152 44.86 2.04 16.20
C THR A 152 43.63 2.95 16.30
N MET A 153 42.44 2.40 16.10
CA MET A 153 41.18 3.14 16.17
C MET A 153 40.79 3.23 17.66
N THR A 154 41.22 4.31 18.33
CA THR A 154 40.84 4.59 19.72
C THR A 154 39.37 5.02 19.76
N PRO A 155 38.47 4.25 20.41
CA PRO A 155 37.09 4.70 20.59
C PRO A 155 37.09 5.92 21.50
N ILE A 156 36.54 7.03 21.01
CA ILE A 156 36.27 8.21 21.82
C ILE A 156 34.96 7.92 22.55
N TYR A 157 35.05 7.37 23.76
CA TYR A 157 33.91 7.37 24.67
C TYR A 157 33.87 8.76 25.34
N THR A 158 32.85 9.55 25.00
CA THR A 158 32.45 10.78 25.72
C THR A 158 31.16 10.55 26.47
#